data_AF-Z9JK05-F1
#
_entry.id   AF-Z9JK05-F1
#
_cell.length_a   1.000
_cell.length_b   1.000
_cell.length_c   1.000
_cell.angle_alpha   90.00
_cell.angle_beta   90.00
_cell.angle_gamma   90.00
#
_symmetry.space_group_name_H-M   'P 1'
#
loop_
_entity.id
_entity.type
_entity.pdbx_description
1 polymer ?
#
loop_
_entity_poly.entity_id
_entity_poly.type
_entity_poly.pdbx_seq_one_letter_code
_entity_poly.pdbx_strand_id
1 'polypeptide(L)' 'MLRSDGITPSHLLALLAFCRQEPEVEIRFFEVLLLQQIKGLYDELYDAGFVQFNNVGWYGC' A
#
# COMPACT_ATOMS: atom_id res chain seq x y z
N MET A 1 -10.68 10.64 7.69
CA MET A 1 -9.21 10.62 7.55
C MET A 1 -8.80 9.16 7.45
N LEU A 2 -8.78 8.61 6.23
CA LEU A 2 -8.41 7.21 5.98
C LEU A 2 -6.90 7.18 5.74
N ARG A 3 -6.13 6.96 6.81
CA ARG A 3 -4.72 6.56 6.70
C ARG A 3 -4.72 5.06 6.37
N SER A 4 -3.63 4.54 5.79
CA SER A 4 -3.46 3.10 5.50
C SER A 4 -3.32 2.26 6.79
N ASP A 5 -4.16 2.54 7.79
CA ASP A 5 -3.99 2.23 9.22
C ASP A 5 -4.07 0.75 9.59
N GLY A 6 -4.28 -0.11 8.62
CA GLY A 6 -4.65 -1.48 8.91
C GLY A 6 -3.70 -2.55 8.39
N ILE A 7 -2.70 -2.20 7.59
CA ILE A 7 -1.68 -3.20 7.26
C ILE A 7 -0.87 -3.43 8.52
N THR A 8 -1.06 -4.60 9.14
CA THR A 8 -0.26 -5.02 10.28
C THR A 8 1.22 -4.89 9.89
N PRO A 9 2.07 -4.23 10.69
CA PRO A 9 3.48 -4.06 10.36
C PRO A 9 4.18 -5.37 9.96
N SER A 10 3.72 -6.50 10.50
CA SER A 10 4.20 -7.84 10.15
C SER A 10 4.04 -8.21 8.67
N HIS A 11 2.93 -7.86 8.01
CA HIS A 11 2.74 -8.17 6.58
C HIS A 11 3.63 -7.30 5.69
N LEU A 12 3.79 -6.02 6.03
CA LEU A 12 4.69 -5.11 5.31
C LEU A 12 6.16 -5.54 5.48
N LEU A 13 6.55 -5.95 6.70
CA LEU A 13 7.89 -6.47 6.98
C LEU A 13 8.18 -7.77 6.25
N ALA A 14 7.19 -8.68 6.13
CA ALA A 14 7.33 -9.91 5.37
C ALA A 14 7.51 -9.62 3.87
N LEU A 15 6.72 -8.69 3.30
CA LEU A 15 6.87 -8.24 1.92
C LEU A 15 8.28 -7.65 1.69
N LEU A 16 8.73 -6.76 2.58
CA LEU A 16 10.07 -6.16 2.51
C LEU A 16 11.19 -7.22 2.56
N ALA A 17 11.05 -8.24 3.43
CA ALA A 17 12.02 -9.33 3.52
C ALA A 17 12.06 -10.16 2.23
N PHE A 18 10.90 -10.43 1.63
CA PHE A 18 10.79 -11.12 0.35
C PHE A 18 11.42 -10.30 -0.79
N CYS A 19 11.10 -9.00 -0.87
CA CYS A 19 11.64 -8.10 -1.88
C CYS A 19 13.17 -8.00 -1.88
N ARG A 20 13.82 -8.16 -0.72
CA ARG A 20 15.28 -8.16 -0.61
C ARG A 20 15.97 -9.34 -1.31
N GLN A 21 15.21 -10.33 -1.79
CA GLN A 21 15.74 -11.42 -2.61
C GLN A 21 16.03 -11.02 -4.06
N GLU A 22 15.56 -9.84 -4.50
CA GLU A 22 15.77 -9.28 -5.83
C GLU A 22 16.65 -8.00 -5.74
N PRO A 23 17.96 -8.12 -5.55
CA PRO A 23 18.85 -7.00 -5.20
C PRO A 23 19.03 -5.95 -6.31
N GLU A 24 18.70 -6.28 -7.56
CA GLU A 24 18.80 -5.39 -8.72
C GLU A 24 17.61 -4.41 -8.82
N VAL A 25 16.54 -4.63 -8.05
CA VAL A 25 15.32 -3.81 -8.08
C VAL A 25 15.28 -2.88 -6.86
N GLU A 26 15.28 -1.57 -7.09
CA GLU A 26 15.08 -0.60 -6.02
C GLU A 26 13.59 -0.55 -5.65
N ILE A 27 13.26 -0.77 -4.37
CA ILE A 27 11.89 -0.65 -3.87
C ILE A 27 11.82 0.48 -2.84
N ARG A 28 10.87 1.38 -3.04
CA ARG A 28 10.61 2.54 -2.18
C ARG A 28 9.20 2.47 -1.60
N PHE A 29 9.07 2.69 -0.29
CA PHE A 29 7.78 2.69 0.40
C PHE A 29 7.46 4.10 0.91
N PHE A 30 6.21 4.51 0.72
CA PHE A 30 5.70 5.79 1.20
C PHE A 30 4.43 5.55 2.01
N GLU A 31 4.40 6.03 3.24
CA GLU A 31 3.16 6.09 4.03
C GLU A 31 2.45 7.40 3.71
N VAL A 32 1.27 7.30 3.08
CA VAL A 32 0.47 8.44 2.65
C VAL A 32 -1.01 8.23 2.98
N LEU A 33 -1.81 9.30 2.92
CA LEU A 33 -3.27 9.21 3.04
C LEU A 33 -3.88 8.54 1.81
N LEU A 34 -5.02 7.86 1.94
CA LEU A 34 -5.66 7.12 0.83
C LEU A 34 -5.91 7.99 -0.41
N LEU A 35 -6.36 9.24 -0.22
CA LEU A 35 -6.57 10.18 -1.34
C LEU A 35 -5.25 10.49 -2.07
N GLN A 36 -4.14 10.61 -1.34
CA GLN A 36 -2.82 10.85 -1.92
C GLN A 36 -2.29 9.60 -2.63
N GLN A 37 -2.56 8.41 -2.09
CA GLN A 37 -2.24 7.15 -2.76
C GLN A 37 -2.97 7.01 -4.09
N ILE A 38 -4.30 7.22 -4.11
CA ILE A 38 -5.10 7.13 -5.34
C ILE A 38 -4.62 8.15 -6.37
N LYS A 39 -4.39 9.40 -5.95
CA LYS A 39 -3.86 10.43 -6.84
C LYS A 39 -2.48 10.06 -7.38
N GLY A 40 -1.58 9.58 -6.53
CA GLY A 40 -0.23 9.19 -6.94
C GLY A 40 -0.20 8.00 -7.88
N LEU A 41 -1.12 7.05 -7.74
CA LEU A 41 -1.29 5.95 -8.70
C LEU A 41 -1.78 6.49 -10.06
N TYR A 42 -2.75 7.41 -10.06
CA TYR A 42 -3.26 8.02 -11.29
C TYR A 42 -2.20 8.88 -12.00
N ASP A 43 -1.41 9.62 -11.23
CA ASP A 43 -0.32 10.49 -11.71
C ASP A 43 0.99 9.70 -11.97
N GLU A 44 0.97 8.36 -11.93
CA GLU A 44 2.13 7.47 -12.16
C GLU A 44 3.33 7.72 -11.21
N LEU A 45 3.09 8.31 -10.04
CA LEU A 45 4.09 8.52 -9.00
C LEU A 45 4.38 7.24 -8.20
N TYR A 46 3.45 6.30 -8.20
CA TYR A 46 3.57 5.00 -7.53
C TYR A 46 3.18 3.89 -8.49
N ASP A 47 3.93 2.79 -8.48
CA ASP A 47 3.61 1.61 -9.30
C ASP A 47 2.47 0.77 -8.70
N ALA A 48 2.35 0.78 -7.36
CA ALA A 48 1.36 0.02 -6.61
C ALA A 48 1.05 0.67 -5.26
N GLY A 49 -0.11 0.34 -4.68
CA GLY A 49 -0.51 0.86 -3.37
C GLY A 49 -1.29 -0.17 -2.57
N PHE A 50 -1.19 -0.09 -1.24
CA PHE A 50 -1.85 -1.00 -0.32
C PHE A 50 -2.76 -0.24 0.65
N VAL A 51 -3.94 -0.77 0.91
CA VAL A 51 -4.89 -0.24 1.89
C VAL A 51 -5.61 -1.41 2.56
N GLN A 52 -5.78 -1.36 3.88
CA GLN A 52 -6.69 -2.27 4.57
C GLN A 52 -8.08 -1.61 4.63
N PHE A 53 -9.09 -2.35 4.19
CA PHE A 53 -10.47 -1.97 4.37
C PHE A 53 -11.06 -2.77 5.54
N ASN A 54 -11.70 -2.09 6.49
CA ASN A 54 -12.58 -2.77 7.43
C ASN A 54 -13.78 -3.30 6.65
N ASN A 55 -14.10 -4.58 6.78
CA ASN A 55 -15.16 -5.28 6.05
C ASN A 55 -16.57 -4.87 6.53
N VAL A 56 -16.89 -3.57 6.48
CA VAL A 56 -18.23 -3.05 6.73
C VAL A 56 -18.99 -3.01 5.40
N GLY A 57 -19.51 -4.18 5.00
CA GLY A 57 -20.57 -4.33 4.00
C GLY A 57 -20.29 -3.70 2.63
N TRP A 58 -19.74 -4.50 1.72
CA TRP A 58 -19.96 -4.29 0.29
C TRP A 58 -21.45 -4.51 -0.01
N TYR A 59 -22.28 -3.48 0.17
CA TYR A 59 -23.56 -3.39 -0.52
C TYR A 59 -23.23 -2.98 -1.94
N GLY A 60 -23.29 -3.95 -2.85
CA GLY A 60 -22.81 -3.86 -4.22
C GLY A 60 -23.23 -2.59 -4.97
N CYS A 61 -22.32 -2.14 -5.84
CA CYS A 61 -22.69 -1.48 -7.08
C CYS A 61 -23.51 -2.43 -7.95
#